data_AF-A0A955LZK4-F1
#
_entry.id   AF-A0A955LZK4-F1
#
_cell.length_a   1.000
_cell.length_b   1.000
_cell.length_c   1.000
_cell.angle_alpha   90.00
_cell.angle_beta   90.00
_cell.angle_gamma   90.00
#
_symmetry.space_group_name_H-M   'P 1'
#
loop_
_entity.id
_entity.type
_entity.pdbx_description
1 polymer ?
#
loop_
_entity_poly.entity_id
_entity_poly.type
_entity_poly.pdbx_seq_one_letter_code
_entity_poly.pdbx_strand_id
1 'polypeptide(L)'
;MYFGVLGFLIIAVQVFFAVDAYKKGRYYWVWIIFFFSMIACLVYFFVEYLPDLQASRLSEKISSNLEKIIAPEKELKRLKEQLEFCDNVENRTALAEAYMTNHQFSEAIPLLEACLQGHYRDDEYLIEKLSFAYFMTKAYAKTKERLFQLRKIQGGGFTSQEAHLLLAVTDEYNEAMDEAL
;
A
#
# COMPACT_ATOMS: atom_id res chain seq x y z
N MET A 1 -32.57 10.19 14.86
CA MET A 1 -33.63 11.23 14.87
C MET A 1 -33.31 12.44 13.97
N TYR A 2 -32.04 12.85 13.79
CA TYR A 2 -31.66 13.96 12.90
C TYR A 2 -31.76 13.67 11.39
N PHE A 3 -31.54 12.42 10.97
CA PHE A 3 -31.59 12.02 9.55
C PHE A 3 -32.98 12.24 8.91
N GLY A 4 -34.06 11.97 9.65
CA GLY A 4 -35.42 12.18 9.15
C GLY A 4 -35.77 13.66 8.91
N VAL A 5 -35.20 14.57 9.71
CA VAL A 5 -35.46 16.02 9.61
C VAL A 5 -34.73 16.61 8.40
N LEU A 6 -33.49 16.17 8.14
CA LEU A 6 -32.72 16.56 6.95
C LEU A 6 -33.39 16.08 5.66
N GLY A 7 -33.87 14.82 5.64
CA GLY A 7 -34.59 14.27 4.48
C GLY A 7 -35.88 15.03 4.17
N PHE A 8 -36.64 15.40 5.20
CA PHE A 8 -37.88 16.18 5.03
C PHE A 8 -37.62 17.58 4.46
N LEU A 9 -36.55 18.25 4.92
CA LEU A 9 -36.16 19.58 4.43
C LEU A 9 -35.79 19.54 2.93
N ILE A 10 -35.07 18.50 2.51
CA ILE A 10 -34.67 18.29 1.11
C ILE A 10 -35.87 18.06 0.20
N ILE A 11 -36.84 17.26 0.65
CA ILE A 11 -38.08 17.01 -0.10
C ILE A 11 -38.91 18.28 -0.23
N ALA A 12 -39.01 19.08 0.84
CA ALA A 12 -39.76 20.35 0.82
C ALA A 12 -39.16 21.34 -0.20
N VAL A 13 -37.84 21.45 -0.27
CA VAL A 13 -37.15 22.30 -1.26
C VAL A 13 -37.38 21.79 -2.68
N GLN A 14 -37.29 20.48 -2.92
CA GLN A 14 -37.54 19.91 -4.25
C GLN A 14 -38.97 20.18 -4.73
N VAL A 15 -39.98 20.04 -3.86
CA VAL A 15 -41.38 20.34 -4.21
C VAL A 15 -41.57 21.82 -4.53
N PHE A 16 -40.92 22.73 -3.79
CA PHE A 16 -40.98 24.17 -4.07
C PHE A 16 -40.46 24.50 -5.48
N PHE A 17 -39.28 23.98 -5.85
CA PHE A 17 -38.71 24.17 -7.19
C PHE A 17 -39.53 23.49 -8.29
N ALA A 18 -40.14 22.33 -8.03
CA ALA A 18 -41.02 21.66 -8.97
C ALA A 18 -42.28 22.48 -9.28
N VAL A 19 -42.89 23.08 -8.25
CA VAL A 19 -44.09 23.94 -8.40
C VAL A 19 -43.76 25.22 -9.15
N ASP A 20 -42.61 25.86 -8.87
CA ASP A 20 -42.16 27.04 -9.60
C ASP A 20 -41.85 26.74 -11.08
N ALA A 21 -41.22 25.59 -11.35
CA ALA A 21 -40.94 25.14 -12.72
C ALA A 21 -42.21 24.79 -13.51
N TYR A 22 -43.21 24.18 -12.84
CA TYR A 22 -44.52 23.90 -13.44
C TYR A 22 -45.27 25.19 -13.78
N LYS A 23 -45.29 26.18 -12.88
CA LYS A 23 -45.88 27.51 -13.13
C LYS A 23 -45.23 28.24 -14.31
N LYS A 24 -43.95 27.99 -14.59
CA LYS A 24 -43.19 28.58 -15.72
C LYS A 24 -43.37 27.84 -17.05
N GLY A 25 -44.22 26.81 -17.12
CA GLY A 25 -44.57 26.10 -18.36
C GLY A 25 -43.45 25.23 -18.95
N ARG A 26 -42.40 24.92 -18.17
CA ARG A 26 -41.25 24.12 -18.60
C ARG A 26 -41.41 22.66 -18.18
N TYR A 27 -42.31 21.93 -18.84
CA TYR A 27 -42.63 20.53 -18.53
C TYR A 27 -41.41 19.58 -18.51
N TYR A 28 -40.36 19.87 -19.28
CA TYR A 28 -39.09 19.12 -19.25
C TYR A 28 -38.40 19.15 -17.88
N TRP A 29 -38.54 20.25 -17.12
CA TRP A 29 -37.95 20.37 -15.79
C TRP A 29 -38.63 19.46 -14.75
N VAL A 30 -39.94 19.21 -14.91
CA VAL A 30 -40.69 18.31 -14.02
C VAL A 30 -40.18 16.87 -14.16
N TRP A 31 -39.88 16.44 -15.39
CA TRP A 31 -39.29 15.12 -15.65
C TRP A 31 -37.89 14.97 -15.02
N ILE A 32 -37.06 16.00 -15.10
CA ILE A 32 -35.73 15.99 -14.47
C ILE A 32 -35.83 15.86 -12.95
N ILE A 33 -36.74 16.62 -12.31
CA ILE A 33 -36.94 16.56 -10.86
C ILE A 33 -37.47 15.19 -10.44
N PHE A 34 -38.39 14.61 -11.22
CA PHE A 34 -38.95 13.28 -10.94
C PHE A 34 -37.88 12.17 -11.01
N PHE A 35 -37.06 12.15 -12.06
CA PHE A 35 -35.96 11.19 -12.18
C PHE A 35 -34.91 11.39 -11.10
N PHE A 36 -34.59 12.63 -10.76
CA PHE A 36 -33.63 12.93 -9.69
C PHE A 36 -34.12 12.44 -8.33
N SER A 37 -35.41 12.63 -8.02
CA SER A 37 -36.04 12.08 -6.81
C SER A 37 -36.01 10.55 -6.78
N MET A 38 -36.26 9.89 -7.91
CA MET A 38 -36.21 8.43 -8.00
C MET A 38 -34.78 7.89 -7.80
N ILE A 39 -33.79 8.55 -8.42
CA ILE A 39 -32.37 8.21 -8.26
C ILE A 39 -31.93 8.45 -6.81
N ALA A 40 -32.37 9.52 -6.17
CA ALA A 40 -32.03 9.79 -4.77
C ALA A 40 -32.54 8.70 -3.82
N CYS A 41 -33.78 8.23 -4.00
CA CYS A 41 -34.31 7.08 -3.25
C CYS A 41 -33.52 5.80 -3.52
N LEU A 42 -33.13 5.56 -4.78
CA LEU A 42 -32.35 4.39 -5.15
C LEU A 42 -30.96 4.42 -4.51
N VAL A 43 -30.27 5.56 -4.58
CA VAL A 43 -28.96 5.75 -3.93
C VAL A 43 -29.07 5.54 -2.42
N TYR A 44 -30.10 6.08 -1.76
CA TYR A 44 -30.32 5.85 -0.33
C TYR A 44 -30.55 4.38 0.00
N PHE A 45 -31.39 3.68 -0.78
CA PHE A 45 -31.63 2.26 -0.60
C PHE A 45 -30.34 1.45 -0.76
N PHE A 46 -29.54 1.73 -1.79
CA PHE A 46 -28.27 1.04 -2.01
C PHE A 46 -27.25 1.36 -0.91
N VAL A 47 -27.13 2.62 -0.47
CA VAL A 47 -26.18 3.03 0.58
C VAL A 47 -26.57 2.48 1.96
N GLU A 48 -27.85 2.37 2.29
CA GLU A 48 -28.30 1.91 3.61
C GLU A 48 -28.44 0.38 3.68
N TYR A 49 -28.92 -0.29 2.63
CA TYR A 49 -29.17 -1.74 2.66
C TYR A 49 -28.00 -2.62 2.14
N LEU A 50 -27.10 -2.12 1.28
CA LEU A 50 -25.87 -2.86 0.95
C LEU A 50 -24.93 -3.09 2.15
N PRO A 51 -24.65 -2.11 3.02
CA PRO A 51 -23.73 -2.34 4.13
C PRO A 51 -24.25 -3.40 5.09
N ASP A 52 -25.56 -3.51 5.33
CA ASP A 52 -26.13 -4.53 6.21
C ASP A 52 -25.99 -5.97 5.66
N LEU A 53 -25.96 -6.14 4.34
CA LEU A 53 -25.72 -7.44 3.70
C LEU A 53 -24.22 -7.78 3.57
N GLN A 54 -23.35 -6.76 3.50
CA GLN A 54 -21.90 -6.93 3.38
C GLN A 54 -21.15 -6.91 4.73
N ALA A 55 -21.75 -6.38 5.80
CA ALA A 55 -21.11 -6.22 7.11
C ALA A 55 -20.65 -7.54 7.75
N SER A 56 -21.29 -8.69 7.46
CA SER A 56 -20.92 -9.96 8.12
C SER A 56 -19.70 -10.67 7.52
N ARG A 57 -19.25 -10.30 6.30
CA ARG A 57 -18.13 -10.99 5.62
C ARG A 57 -17.06 -10.06 5.06
N LEU A 58 -17.37 -8.77 4.87
CA LEU A 58 -16.46 -7.81 4.24
C LEU A 58 -15.63 -7.01 5.26
N SER A 59 -16.03 -6.99 6.54
CA SER A 59 -15.33 -6.25 7.61
C SER A 59 -13.89 -6.73 7.84
N GLU A 60 -13.62 -8.02 7.68
CA GLU A 60 -12.28 -8.61 7.90
C GLU A 60 -11.31 -8.35 6.74
N LYS A 61 -11.81 -8.29 5.50
CA LYS A 61 -10.99 -8.07 4.29
C LYS A 61 -10.83 -6.59 3.90
N ILE A 62 -11.80 -5.75 4.23
CA ILE A 62 -11.72 -4.31 3.95
C ILE A 62 -10.90 -3.59 5.02
N SER A 63 -10.97 -3.99 6.29
CA SER A 63 -10.12 -3.42 7.35
C SER A 63 -8.63 -3.65 7.06
N SER A 64 -8.22 -4.86 6.72
CA SER A 64 -6.82 -5.18 6.44
C SER A 64 -6.22 -4.44 5.24
N ASN A 65 -7.01 -4.16 4.20
CA ASN A 65 -6.53 -3.41 3.03
C ASN A 65 -6.63 -1.88 3.21
N LEU A 66 -7.63 -1.36 3.93
CA LEU A 66 -7.71 0.07 4.26
C LEU A 66 -6.73 0.46 5.37
N GLU A 67 -6.43 -0.41 6.34
CA GLU A 67 -5.41 -0.14 7.37
C GLU A 67 -4.01 0.04 6.77
N LYS A 68 -3.66 -0.75 5.74
CA LYS A 68 -2.39 -0.59 4.99
C LYS A 68 -2.24 0.76 4.30
N ILE A 69 -3.35 1.37 3.90
CA ILE A 69 -3.37 2.66 3.20
C ILE A 69 -3.50 3.83 4.19
N ILE A 70 -4.21 3.64 5.30
CA ILE A 70 -4.55 4.70 6.26
C ILE A 70 -3.51 4.82 7.39
N ALA A 71 -2.74 3.78 7.71
CA ALA A 71 -1.71 3.85 8.75
C ALA A 71 -0.55 2.86 8.52
N PRO A 72 0.35 3.09 7.55
CA PRO A 72 1.59 2.31 7.40
C PRO A 72 2.42 2.25 8.70
N GLU A 73 2.32 3.29 9.53
CA GLU A 73 2.96 3.35 10.85
C GLU A 73 2.41 2.33 11.85
N LYS A 74 1.14 1.92 11.74
CA LYS A 74 0.52 0.94 12.64
C LYS A 74 1.06 -0.46 12.39
N GLU A 75 1.26 -0.83 11.12
CA GLU A 75 1.86 -2.11 10.74
C GLU A 75 3.32 -2.19 11.21
N LEU A 76 4.06 -1.09 11.02
CA LEU A 76 5.45 -0.99 11.46
C LEU A 76 5.59 -1.09 12.98
N LYS A 77 4.69 -0.41 13.73
CA LYS A 77 4.61 -0.53 15.19
C LYS A 77 4.31 -1.96 15.63
N ARG A 78 3.34 -2.63 15.00
CA ARG A 78 2.98 -4.03 15.29
C ARG A 78 4.17 -4.96 15.08
N LEU A 79 4.89 -4.84 13.95
CA LEU A 79 6.05 -5.67 13.64
C LEU A 79 7.21 -5.41 14.61
N LYS A 80 7.39 -4.15 15.02
CA LYS A 80 8.39 -3.79 16.04
C LYS A 80 8.07 -4.42 17.40
N GLU A 81 6.81 -4.35 17.85
CA GLU A 81 6.36 -5.00 19.09
C GLU A 81 6.52 -6.53 19.02
N GLN A 82 6.26 -7.14 17.87
CA GLN A 82 6.48 -8.57 17.66
C GLN A 82 7.95 -8.94 17.77
N LEU A 83 8.84 -8.12 17.22
CA LEU A 83 10.28 -8.33 17.31
C LEU A 83 10.80 -8.17 18.75
N GLU A 84 10.28 -7.18 19.49
CA GLU A 84 10.60 -6.98 20.91
C GLU A 84 10.15 -8.17 21.77
N PHE A 85 8.99 -8.78 21.44
CA PHE A 85 8.50 -9.96 22.14
C PHE A 85 9.25 -11.23 21.77
N CYS A 86 9.58 -11.41 20.49
CA CYS A 86 10.28 -12.58 19.99
C CYS A 86 11.30 -12.18 18.91
N ASP A 87 12.57 -12.18 19.30
CA ASP A 87 13.67 -11.85 18.41
C ASP A 87 14.10 -13.08 17.58
N ASN A 88 13.51 -13.21 16.40
CA ASN A 88 13.85 -14.26 15.44
C ASN A 88 14.04 -13.69 14.02
N VAL A 89 14.63 -14.51 13.14
CA VAL A 89 14.97 -14.09 11.77
C VAL A 89 13.72 -13.74 10.95
N GLU A 90 12.62 -14.45 11.12
CA GLU A 90 11.36 -14.17 10.41
C GLU A 90 10.80 -12.79 10.80
N ASN A 91 10.72 -12.49 12.10
CA ASN A 91 10.22 -11.22 12.63
C ASN A 91 11.13 -10.05 12.23
N ARG A 92 12.45 -10.22 12.28
CA ARG A 92 13.41 -9.21 11.81
C ARG A 92 13.25 -8.93 10.32
N THR A 93 13.10 -9.98 9.52
CA THR A 93 12.94 -9.87 8.07
C THR A 93 11.61 -9.20 7.73
N ALA A 94 10.52 -9.58 8.40
CA ALA A 94 9.21 -8.96 8.22
C ALA A 94 9.23 -7.46 8.58
N LEU A 95 9.91 -7.08 9.67
CA LEU A 95 10.09 -5.68 10.03
C LEU A 95 10.94 -4.93 8.98
N ALA A 96 12.03 -5.53 8.50
CA ALA A 96 12.87 -4.95 7.46
C ALA A 96 12.09 -4.72 6.14
N GLU A 97 11.25 -5.67 5.73
CA GLU A 97 10.38 -5.53 4.56
C GLU A 97 9.36 -4.41 4.70
N ALA A 98 8.80 -4.23 5.90
CA ALA A 98 7.91 -3.11 6.19
C ALA A 98 8.65 -1.76 6.09
N TYR A 99 9.89 -1.69 6.61
CA TYR A 99 10.74 -0.51 6.42
C TYR A 99 11.04 -0.24 4.93
N MET A 100 11.34 -1.26 4.14
CA MET A 100 11.59 -1.13 2.70
C MET A 100 10.35 -0.63 1.95
N THR A 101 9.16 -1.13 2.30
CA THR A 101 7.87 -0.71 1.73
C THR A 101 7.57 0.76 2.04
N ASN A 102 7.99 1.24 3.21
CA ASN A 102 7.88 2.64 3.63
C ASN A 102 9.04 3.52 3.14
N HIS A 103 9.87 3.03 2.22
CA HIS A 103 11.07 3.71 1.69
C HIS A 103 12.14 4.05 2.76
N GLN A 104 12.08 3.43 3.94
CA GLN A 104 13.02 3.61 5.05
C GLN A 104 14.17 2.59 4.97
N PHE A 105 14.91 2.59 3.87
CA PHE A 105 15.93 1.58 3.58
C PHE A 105 17.11 1.58 4.57
N SER A 106 17.46 2.74 5.15
CA SER A 106 18.53 2.85 6.15
C SER A 106 18.24 2.05 7.43
N GLU A 107 16.98 1.96 7.84
CA GLU A 107 16.54 1.21 9.03
C GLU A 107 16.43 -0.30 8.73
N ALA A 108 16.14 -0.68 7.48
CA ALA A 108 16.04 -2.07 7.06
C ALA A 108 17.41 -2.78 7.00
N ILE A 109 18.46 -2.07 6.57
CA ILE A 109 19.83 -2.61 6.42
C ILE A 109 20.33 -3.32 7.70
N PRO A 110 20.37 -2.67 8.88
CA PRO A 110 20.92 -3.32 10.08
C PRO A 110 20.14 -4.56 10.51
N LEU A 111 18.81 -4.59 10.26
CA LEU A 111 17.97 -5.76 10.55
C LEU A 111 18.34 -6.94 9.64
N LEU A 112 18.49 -6.68 8.34
CA LEU A 112 18.87 -7.70 7.35
C LEU A 112 20.31 -8.19 7.57
N GLU A 113 21.24 -7.30 7.91
CA GLU A 113 22.61 -7.69 8.26
C GLU A 113 22.68 -8.56 9.51
N ALA A 114 21.83 -8.31 10.49
CA ALA A 114 21.72 -9.14 11.68
C ALA A 114 21.09 -10.51 11.38
N CYS A 115 20.22 -10.60 10.37
CA CYS A 115 19.68 -11.88 9.87
C CYS A 115 20.74 -12.71 9.13
N LEU A 116 21.65 -12.09 8.39
CA LEU A 116 22.70 -12.77 7.60
C LEU A 116 23.88 -13.30 8.43
N GLN A 117 23.59 -13.78 9.64
CA GLN A 117 24.59 -14.35 10.55
C GLN A 117 24.30 -15.84 10.83
N GLY A 118 25.34 -16.58 11.19
CA GLY A 118 25.22 -17.99 11.56
C GLY A 118 24.68 -18.85 10.41
N HIS A 119 23.54 -19.53 10.64
CA HIS A 119 22.95 -20.48 9.70
C HIS A 119 22.39 -19.81 8.42
N TYR A 120 21.99 -18.54 8.50
CA TYR A 120 21.36 -17.82 7.39
C TYR A 120 22.36 -16.99 6.57
N ARG A 121 23.68 -17.19 6.75
CA ARG A 121 24.74 -16.39 6.11
C ARG A 121 24.69 -16.40 4.58
N ASP A 122 24.30 -17.54 4.01
CA ASP A 122 24.24 -17.78 2.57
C ASP A 122 22.78 -17.88 2.08
N ASP A 123 21.83 -17.34 2.85
CA ASP A 123 20.42 -17.28 2.46
C ASP A 123 20.25 -16.32 1.26
N GLU A 124 19.91 -16.90 0.11
CA GLU A 124 19.79 -16.18 -1.16
C GLU A 124 18.77 -15.04 -1.10
N TYR A 125 17.64 -15.27 -0.41
CA TYR A 125 16.55 -14.30 -0.29
C TYR A 125 16.96 -13.08 0.54
N LEU A 126 17.65 -13.31 1.66
CA LEU A 126 18.15 -12.24 2.52
C LEU A 126 19.26 -11.42 1.84
N ILE A 127 20.16 -12.08 1.11
CA ILE A 127 21.23 -11.39 0.37
C ILE A 127 20.65 -10.50 -0.72
N GLU A 128 19.62 -10.98 -1.45
CA GLU A 128 18.96 -10.20 -2.49
C GLU A 128 18.28 -8.93 -1.91
N LYS A 129 17.50 -9.08 -0.83
CA LYS A 129 16.88 -7.92 -0.16
C LYS A 129 17.89 -6.92 0.37
N LEU A 130 18.96 -7.40 0.99
CA LEU A 130 20.01 -6.52 1.51
C LEU A 130 20.71 -5.76 0.38
N SER A 131 20.97 -6.44 -0.75
CA SER A 131 21.55 -5.82 -1.94
C SER A 131 20.65 -4.71 -2.49
N PHE A 132 19.34 -4.95 -2.56
CA PHE A 132 18.36 -3.94 -2.96
C PHE A 132 18.32 -2.75 -2.00
N ALA A 133 18.28 -3.00 -0.68
CA ALA A 133 18.31 -1.93 0.32
C ALA A 133 19.59 -1.07 0.19
N TYR A 134 20.76 -1.71 -0.03
CA TYR A 134 22.00 -1.00 -0.28
C TYR A 134 21.97 -0.15 -1.55
N PHE A 135 21.39 -0.66 -2.62
CA PHE A 135 21.24 0.08 -3.87
C PHE A 135 20.40 1.34 -3.68
N MET A 136 19.27 1.23 -2.98
CA MET A 136 18.38 2.36 -2.69
C MET A 136 19.04 3.42 -1.81
N THR A 137 20.01 3.04 -0.97
CA THR A 137 20.83 3.98 -0.17
C THR A 137 22.07 4.50 -0.91
N LYS A 138 22.23 4.19 -2.21
CA LYS A 138 23.38 4.54 -3.05
C LYS A 138 24.71 3.94 -2.58
N ALA A 139 24.67 2.88 -1.79
CA ALA A 139 25.85 2.16 -1.34
C ALA A 139 26.31 1.13 -2.39
N TYR A 140 26.57 1.59 -3.62
CA TYR A 140 26.79 0.75 -4.81
C TYR A 140 27.93 -0.26 -4.65
N ALA A 141 29.03 0.12 -3.97
CA ALA A 141 30.14 -0.78 -3.68
C ALA A 141 29.70 -2.01 -2.85
N LYS A 142 28.88 -1.77 -1.81
CA LYS A 142 28.33 -2.84 -0.96
C LYS A 142 27.29 -3.67 -1.69
N THR A 143 26.44 -3.05 -2.51
CA THR A 143 25.49 -3.76 -3.38
C THR A 143 26.22 -4.74 -4.28
N LYS A 144 27.29 -4.29 -4.96
CA LYS A 144 28.10 -5.12 -5.86
C LYS A 144 28.73 -6.29 -5.13
N GLU A 145 29.34 -6.06 -3.96
CA GLU A 145 29.91 -7.11 -3.12
C GLU A 145 28.88 -8.21 -2.79
N ARG A 146 27.68 -7.83 -2.33
CA ARG A 146 26.62 -8.78 -1.97
C ARG A 146 26.05 -9.52 -3.17
N LEU A 147 25.87 -8.86 -4.31
CA LEU A 147 25.45 -9.52 -5.54
C LEU A 147 26.50 -10.50 -6.07
N PHE A 148 27.80 -10.21 -5.92
CA PHE A 148 28.84 -11.18 -6.25
C PHE A 148 28.81 -12.40 -5.32
N GLN A 149 28.56 -12.20 -4.02
CA GLN A 149 28.35 -13.30 -3.08
C GLN A 149 27.17 -14.17 -3.53
N LEU A 150 26.03 -13.56 -3.87
CA LEU A 150 24.83 -14.26 -4.34
C LEU A 150 25.09 -15.07 -5.62
N ARG A 151 25.77 -14.47 -6.61
CA ARG A 151 26.15 -15.15 -7.86
C ARG A 151 27.03 -16.37 -7.61
N LYS A 152 27.94 -16.29 -6.64
CA LYS A 152 28.83 -17.41 -6.27
C LYS A 152 28.04 -18.56 -5.65
N ILE A 153 27.05 -18.26 -4.81
CA ILE A 153 26.17 -19.25 -4.17
C ILE A 153 25.31 -19.97 -5.22
N GLN A 154 24.74 -19.21 -6.16
CA GLN A 154 23.86 -19.74 -7.22
C GLN A 154 24.61 -20.39 -8.40
N GLY A 155 25.94 -20.54 -8.32
CA GLY A 155 26.71 -21.30 -9.31
C GLY A 155 26.96 -20.58 -10.64
N GLY A 156 26.95 -19.25 -10.66
CA GLY A 156 27.42 -18.44 -11.80
C GLY A 156 26.38 -17.57 -12.50
N GLY A 157 25.10 -17.73 -12.19
CA GLY A 157 24.01 -16.86 -12.67
C GLY A 157 23.02 -16.56 -11.55
N PHE A 158 22.31 -15.43 -11.65
CA PHE A 158 21.26 -15.16 -10.69
C PHE A 158 20.00 -15.98 -10.99
N THR A 159 19.41 -16.59 -9.97
CA THR A 159 18.09 -17.24 -10.08
C THR A 159 16.99 -16.20 -10.28
N SER A 160 17.13 -15.04 -9.62
CA SER A 160 16.22 -13.91 -9.75
C SER A 160 16.62 -13.02 -10.92
N GLN A 161 15.65 -12.70 -11.78
CA GLN A 161 15.83 -11.73 -12.86
C GLN A 161 16.10 -10.32 -12.32
N GLU A 162 15.55 -10.00 -11.15
CA GLU A 162 15.73 -8.70 -10.49
C GLU A 162 17.19 -8.52 -10.04
N ALA A 163 17.84 -9.58 -9.55
CA ALA A 163 19.25 -9.54 -9.18
C ALA A 163 20.19 -9.31 -10.38
N HIS A 164 19.89 -9.86 -11.56
CA HIS A 164 20.64 -9.55 -12.80
C HIS A 164 20.52 -8.08 -13.17
N LEU A 165 19.30 -7.54 -13.14
CA LEU A 165 19.04 -6.13 -13.47
C LEU A 165 19.72 -5.21 -12.45
N LEU A 166 19.61 -5.54 -11.16
CA LEU A 166 20.19 -4.75 -10.09
C LEU A 166 21.72 -4.66 -10.23
N LEU A 167 22.40 -5.74 -10.61
CA LEU A 167 23.84 -5.71 -10.85
C LEU A 167 24.18 -4.81 -12.04
N ALA A 168 23.51 -4.99 -13.18
CA ALA A 168 23.79 -4.22 -14.39
C ALA A 168 23.61 -2.71 -14.14
N VAL A 169 22.54 -2.34 -13.45
CA VAL A 169 22.28 -0.94 -13.07
C VAL A 169 23.36 -0.45 -12.10
N THR A 170 23.72 -1.25 -11.09
CA THR A 170 24.77 -0.86 -10.13
C THR A 170 26.11 -0.61 -10.81
N ASP A 171 26.47 -1.40 -11.82
CA ASP A 171 27.71 -1.23 -12.59
C ASP A 171 27.69 0.09 -13.40
N GLU A 172 26.59 0.38 -14.09
CA GLU A 172 26.42 1.64 -14.85
C GLU A 172 26.55 2.88 -13.95
N TYR A 173 25.90 2.86 -12.78
CA TYR A 173 25.98 3.97 -11.82
C TYR A 173 27.37 4.12 -11.20
N ASN A 174 28.13 3.02 -11.07
CA ASN A 174 29.47 3.06 -10.54
C ASN A 174 30.46 3.62 -11.58
N GLU A 175 30.38 3.19 -12.84
CA GLU A 175 31.20 3.71 -13.95
C GLU A 175 30.96 5.21 -14.17
N ALA A 176 29.69 5.65 -14.18
CA ALA A 176 29.35 7.06 -14.32
C ALA A 176 29.88 7.94 -13.17
N MET A 177 30.08 7.37 -11.99
CA MET A 177 30.64 8.09 -10.84
C MET A 177 32.16 8.14 -10.87
N ASP A 178 32.81 7.10 -11.40
CA ASP A 178 34.26 7.07 -11.63
C ASP A 178 34.67 8.03 -12.76
N GLU A 179 33.86 8.22 -13.80
CA GLU A 179 34.09 9.21 -14.87
C GLU A 179 33.84 10.66 -14.45
N ALA A 180 33.06 10.89 -13.38
CA ALA A 180 32.70 12.21 -12.89
C ALA A 180 33.73 12.82 -11.90
N LEU A 181 34.77 12.07 -11.53
CA LEU A 181 35.86 12.45 -10.61
C LEU A 181 37.13 12.85 -11.35
#